data_AF-A0AAD5C8P7-F1
#
_entry.id   AF-A0AAD5C8P7-F1
#
_cell.length_a   1.000
_cell.length_b   1.000
_cell.length_c   1.000
_cell.angle_alpha   90.00
_cell.angle_beta   90.00
_cell.angle_gamma   90.00
#
_symmetry.space_group_name_H-M   'P 1'
#
loop_
_entity.id
_entity.type
_entity.pdbx_description
1 polymer ?
#
loop_
_entity_poly.entity_id
_entity_poly.type
_entity_poly.pdbx_seq_one_letter_code
_entity_poly.pdbx_strand_id
1 'polypeptide(L)'
;MDFIDKTVSDVEPVKPPPVESTSFKLVQDVKDLKELAAKLRDANEFAVDLEHNQYRSFQGLTCLMQISTRTEDFIVDTLKLRVQIGPYLREVFKDPTKRKV
;
A
#
# COMPACT_ATOMS: atom_id res chain seq x y z
N MET A 1 -23.36 -0.18 -3.14
CA MET A 1 -21.93 -0.42 -2.85
C MET A 1 -21.93 -1.19 -1.57
N ASP A 2 -21.85 -2.52 -1.66
CA ASP A 2 -21.86 -3.38 -0.49
C ASP A 2 -20.44 -3.38 0.06
N PHE A 3 -20.16 -2.43 0.95
CA PHE A 3 -18.98 -2.52 1.79
C PHE A 3 -19.11 -3.82 2.57
N ILE A 4 -18.04 -4.61 2.59
CA ILE A 4 -17.98 -5.83 3.40
C ILE A 4 -17.96 -5.37 4.86
N ASP A 5 -19.14 -5.06 5.40
CA ASP A 5 -19.42 -5.05 6.82
C ASP A 5 -19.54 -6.51 7.24
N LYS A 6 -18.41 -7.23 7.14
CA LYS A 6 -18.23 -8.44 7.93
C LYS A 6 -18.28 -7.94 9.36
N THR A 7 -19.48 -7.98 9.94
CA THR A 7 -19.74 -7.98 11.39
C THR A 7 -18.50 -8.57 12.06
N VAL A 8 -17.86 -7.80 12.94
CA VAL A 8 -16.62 -8.18 13.65
C VAL A 8 -16.78 -9.59 14.22
N SER A 9 -16.45 -10.60 13.42
CA SER A 9 -16.74 -11.99 13.71
C SER A 9 -15.47 -12.55 14.31
N ASP A 10 -15.35 -12.53 15.64
CA ASP A 10 -14.29 -13.18 16.44
C ASP A 10 -12.93 -13.34 15.75
N VAL A 11 -12.42 -12.28 15.11
CA VAL A 11 -11.08 -12.31 14.52
C VAL A 11 -10.12 -11.93 15.62
N GLU A 12 -9.32 -12.89 16.08
CA GLU A 12 -8.28 -12.59 17.05
C GLU A 12 -7.27 -11.58 16.47
N PRO A 13 -6.96 -10.49 17.18
CA PRO A 13 -5.98 -9.52 16.72
C PRO A 13 -4.61 -10.17 16.49
N VAL A 14 -4.14 -10.13 15.24
CA VAL A 14 -2.81 -10.60 14.88
C VAL A 14 -1.80 -9.47 15.13
N LYS A 15 -0.82 -9.73 16.00
CA LYS A 15 0.28 -8.79 16.24
C LYS A 15 1.17 -8.68 14.99
N PRO A 16 1.69 -7.48 14.67
CA PRO A 16 2.68 -7.35 13.62
C PRO A 16 3.96 -8.11 13.99
N PRO A 17 4.70 -8.62 12.99
CA PRO A 17 6.04 -9.15 13.21
C PRO A 17 6.99 -8.05 13.75
N PRO A 18 8.05 -8.42 14.49
CA PRO A 18 9.12 -7.49 14.84
C PRO A 18 9.71 -6.82 13.60
N VAL A 19 10.03 -5.52 13.70
CA VAL A 19 10.56 -4.72 12.59
C VAL A 19 11.83 -5.35 12.01
N GLU A 20 12.69 -5.88 12.87
CA GLU A 20 13.97 -6.50 12.49
C GLU A 20 13.79 -7.77 11.65
N SER A 21 12.63 -8.43 11.77
CA SER A 21 12.28 -9.66 11.05
C SER A 21 11.38 -9.40 9.84
N THR A 22 10.90 -8.17 9.68
CA THR A 22 9.95 -7.82 8.62
C THR A 22 10.72 -7.47 7.36
N SER A 23 10.40 -8.14 6.25
CA SER A 23 11.06 -7.86 4.98
C SER A 23 10.68 -6.46 4.50
N PHE A 24 11.69 -5.70 4.10
CA PHE A 24 11.53 -4.32 3.64
C PHE A 24 11.94 -4.20 2.18
N LYS A 25 11.16 -3.45 1.40
CA LYS A 25 11.53 -3.09 0.01
C LYS A 25 11.27 -1.62 -0.29
N LEU A 26 12.32 -0.95 -0.77
CA LEU A 26 12.20 0.36 -1.41
C LEU A 26 11.84 0.17 -2.89
N VAL A 27 10.72 0.75 -3.32
CA VAL A 27 10.17 0.61 -4.68
C VAL A 27 10.45 1.90 -5.45
N GLN A 28 11.40 1.84 -6.40
CA GLN A 28 11.86 3.02 -7.14
C GLN A 28 11.81 2.87 -8.67
N ASP A 29 11.35 1.73 -9.18
CA ASP A 29 11.19 1.51 -10.61
C ASP A 29 9.91 0.73 -10.93
N VAL A 30 9.61 0.63 -12.23
CA VAL A 30 8.39 -0.01 -12.72
C VAL A 30 8.39 -1.52 -12.48
N LYS A 31 9.56 -2.18 -12.46
CA LYS A 31 9.66 -3.61 -12.20
C LYS A 31 9.25 -3.88 -10.75
N ASP A 32 9.83 -3.15 -9.81
CA ASP A 32 9.50 -3.26 -8.39
C ASP A 32 8.03 -2.91 -8.12
N LEU A 33 7.48 -1.91 -8.80
CA LEU A 33 6.07 -1.53 -8.67
C LEU A 33 5.13 -2.64 -9.18
N LYS A 34 5.50 -3.35 -10.24
CA LYS A 34 4.76 -4.53 -10.73
C LYS A 34 4.80 -5.69 -9.75
N GLU A 35 5.96 -5.94 -9.13
CA GLU A 35 6.12 -6.96 -8.10
C GLU A 35 5.28 -6.62 -6.85
N LEU A 36 5.30 -5.37 -6.41
CA LEU A 36 4.42 -4.88 -5.34
C LEU A 36 2.95 -5.12 -5.71
N ALA A 37 2.52 -4.72 -6.90
CA ALA A 37 1.15 -4.94 -7.35
C ALA A 37 0.76 -6.43 -7.35
N ALA A 38 1.69 -7.34 -7.65
CA ALA A 38 1.45 -8.78 -7.55
C ALA A 38 1.25 -9.23 -6.11
N LYS A 39 2.11 -8.81 -5.18
CA LYS A 39 1.97 -9.13 -3.75
C LYS A 39 0.66 -8.63 -3.17
N LEU A 40 0.23 -7.41 -3.54
CA LEU A 40 -1.05 -6.86 -3.07
C LEU A 40 -2.26 -7.56 -3.72
N ARG A 41 -2.12 -8.14 -4.92
CA ARG A 41 -3.18 -8.99 -5.51
C ARG A 41 -3.40 -10.28 -4.71
N ASP A 42 -2.38 -10.80 -4.05
CA ASP A 42 -2.49 -12.02 -3.25
C ASP A 42 -2.86 -11.73 -1.78
N ALA A 43 -2.72 -10.48 -1.33
CA ALA A 43 -3.10 -10.05 0.01
C ALA A 43 -4.62 -9.84 0.14
N ASN A 44 -5.21 -10.33 1.24
CA ASN A 44 -6.60 -10.04 1.62
C ASN A 44 -6.76 -8.60 2.17
N GLU A 45 -5.71 -8.08 2.79
CA GLU A 45 -5.67 -6.76 3.38
C GLU A 45 -4.24 -6.21 3.40
N PHE A 46 -4.14 -4.89 3.32
CA PHE A 46 -2.87 -4.16 3.42
C PHE A 46 -3.14 -2.75 3.94
N ALA A 47 -2.18 -2.21 4.69
CA ALA A 47 -2.22 -0.84 5.17
C ALA A 47 -1.61 0.11 4.14
N VAL A 48 -2.12 1.35 4.06
CA VAL A 48 -1.58 2.38 3.15
C VAL A 48 -1.50 3.71 3.87
N ASP A 49 -0.35 4.38 3.75
CA ASP A 49 -0.18 5.77 4.19
C ASP A 49 0.57 6.61 3.15
N LEU A 50 0.49 7.93 3.26
CA LEU A 50 1.09 8.89 2.33
C LEU A 50 1.82 10.02 3.05
N GLU A 51 3.02 10.35 2.56
CA GLU A 51 3.73 11.56 2.97
C GLU A 51 3.51 12.68 1.96
N HIS A 52 3.18 13.88 2.47
CA HIS A 52 2.76 15.00 1.65
C HIS A 52 3.60 16.27 1.93
N ASN A 53 4.11 16.88 0.86
CA ASN A 53 4.80 18.17 0.93
C ASN A 53 3.97 19.28 0.29
N GLN A 54 3.69 20.33 1.06
CA GLN A 54 2.95 21.52 0.61
C GLN A 54 3.78 22.81 0.61
N TYR A 55 4.99 22.82 1.18
CA TYR A 55 5.76 24.06 1.33
C TYR A 55 6.33 24.60 -0.01
N ARG A 56 6.61 23.70 -0.96
CA ARG A 56 7.18 24.03 -2.29
C ARG A 56 6.28 23.57 -3.45
N SER A 57 5.00 23.33 -3.20
CA SER A 57 4.01 22.94 -4.22
C SER A 57 2.69 23.63 -3.94
N PHE A 58 2.12 24.32 -4.93
CA PHE A 58 0.85 25.06 -4.77
C PHE A 58 -0.33 24.14 -4.41
N GLN A 59 -0.46 23.00 -5.07
CA GLN A 59 -1.50 22.00 -4.78
C GLN A 59 -1.05 20.94 -3.77
N GLY A 60 0.19 21.06 -3.27
CA GLY A 60 0.84 19.97 -2.57
C GLY A 60 1.33 18.86 -3.51
N LEU A 61 2.13 17.95 -2.97
CA LEU A 61 2.70 16.83 -3.72
C LEU A 61 2.92 15.65 -2.77
N THR A 62 2.37 14.48 -3.12
CA THR A 62 2.69 13.23 -2.44
C THR A 62 4.12 12.83 -2.77
N CYS A 63 4.95 12.70 -1.74
CA CYS A 63 6.39 12.43 -1.85
C CYS A 63 6.76 10.98 -1.55
N LEU A 64 5.95 10.30 -0.74
CA LEU A 64 6.16 8.92 -0.36
C LEU A 64 4.81 8.24 -0.19
N MET A 65 4.79 6.93 -0.37
CA MET A 65 3.68 6.06 -0.04
C MET A 65 4.22 4.86 0.71
N GLN A 66 3.64 4.57 1.86
CA GLN A 66 3.96 3.44 2.70
C GLN A 66 2.88 2.38 2.50
N ILE A 67 3.28 1.14 2.26
CA ILE A 67 2.35 0.02 2.17
C ILE A 67 2.87 -1.12 3.02
N SER A 68 2.01 -1.71 3.84
CA SER A 68 2.34 -2.89 4.63
C SER A 68 1.36 -4.02 4.35
N THR A 69 1.90 -5.20 4.07
CA THR A 69 1.14 -6.44 4.13
C THR A 69 1.32 -7.08 5.52
N ARG A 70 0.79 -8.28 5.74
CA ARG A 70 1.00 -8.98 7.02
C ARG A 70 2.45 -9.40 7.27
N THR A 71 3.30 -9.40 6.23
CA THR A 71 4.66 -9.97 6.30
C THR A 71 5.75 -9.07 5.73
N GLU A 72 5.40 -7.99 5.03
CA GLU A 72 6.36 -7.16 4.30
C GLU A 72 5.92 -5.69 4.29
N ASP A 73 6.92 -4.81 4.39
CA ASP A 73 6.78 -3.36 4.34
C ASP A 73 7.44 -2.78 3.08
N PHE A 74 6.76 -1.79 2.49
CA PHE A 74 7.16 -1.16 1.26
C PHE A 74 7.17 0.35 1.41
N ILE A 75 8.24 0.97 0.90
CA ILE A 75 8.32 2.41 0.72
C ILE A 75 8.37 2.69 -0.78
N VAL A 76 7.38 3.40 -1.29
CA VAL A 76 7.25 3.71 -2.71
C VAL A 76 7.66 5.15 -2.96
N ASP A 77 8.63 5.34 -3.85
CA ASP A 77 9.03 6.67 -4.32
C ASP A 77 7.99 7.22 -5.30
N THR A 78 7.05 8.02 -4.77
CA THR A 78 5.93 8.56 -5.55
C THR A 78 6.33 9.72 -6.43
N LEU A 79 7.51 10.32 -6.22
CA LEU A 79 8.06 11.35 -7.09
C LEU A 79 8.56 10.72 -8.39
N LYS A 80 9.38 9.66 -8.28
CA LYS A 80 9.95 8.95 -9.42
C LYS A 80 8.90 8.13 -10.18
N LEU A 81 7.92 7.55 -9.47
CA LEU A 81 6.90 6.67 -10.05
C LEU A 81 5.55 7.36 -10.30
N ARG A 82 5.49 8.69 -10.20
CA ARG A 82 4.24 9.46 -10.18
C ARG A 82 3.21 9.05 -11.23
N VAL A 83 3.64 8.89 -12.49
CA VAL A 83 2.74 8.54 -13.61
C VAL A 83 2.46 7.04 -13.73
N GLN A 84 3.20 6.20 -13.00
CA GLN A 84 3.13 4.74 -13.05
C GLN A 84 2.27 4.16 -11.92
N ILE A 85 2.20 4.82 -10.77
CA ILE A 85 1.41 4.35 -9.60
C ILE A 85 -0.04 4.03 -9.99
N GLY A 86 -0.72 4.97 -10.66
CA GLY A 86 -2.10 4.78 -11.10
C GLY A 86 -2.29 3.55 -12.00
N PRO A 87 -1.58 3.43 -13.13
CA PRO A 87 -1.65 2.25 -14.00
C PRO A 87 -1.44 0.90 -13.31
N TYR A 88 -0.55 0.80 -12.33
CA TYR A 88 -0.20 -0.50 -11.72
C TYR A 88 -0.96 -0.85 -10.44
N LEU A 89 -1.31 0.14 -9.61
CA LEU A 89 -1.96 -0.12 -8.31
C LEU A 89 -3.48 0.05 -8.35
N ARG A 90 -4.04 0.68 -9.39
CA ARG A 90 -5.48 0.99 -9.47
C ARG A 90 -6.38 -0.23 -9.27
N GLU A 91 -6.08 -1.35 -9.94
CA GLU A 91 -6.97 -2.52 -9.89
C GLU A 91 -7.04 -3.11 -8.47
N VAL A 92 -5.90 -3.18 -7.78
CA VAL A 92 -5.84 -3.63 -6.39
C VAL A 92 -6.58 -2.67 -5.45
N PHE A 93 -6.42 -1.36 -5.64
CA PHE A 93 -7.05 -0.35 -4.78
C PHE A 93 -8.57 -0.25 -5.01
N LYS A 94 -9.03 -0.51 -6.23
CA LYS A 94 -10.47 -0.52 -6.57
C LYS A 94 -11.17 -1.82 -6.18
N ASP A 95 -10.44 -2.91 -5.98
CA ASP A 95 -11.01 -4.20 -5.60
C ASP A 95 -11.73 -4.10 -4.24
N PRO A 96 -13.07 -4.25 -4.20
CA PRO A 96 -13.83 -4.14 -2.95
C PRO A 96 -13.62 -5.34 -2.01
N THR A 97 -13.05 -6.45 -2.49
CA THR A 97 -12.77 -7.63 -1.68
C THR A 97 -11.50 -7.47 -0.85
N LYS A 98 -10.63 -6.52 -1.22
CA LYS A 98 -9.41 -6.17 -0.50
C LYS A 98 -9.67 -5.06 0.50
N ARG A 99 -9.29 -5.30 1.76
CA ARG A 99 -9.34 -4.28 2.80
C ARG A 99 -8.10 -3.41 2.71
N LYS A 100 -8.29 -2.11 2.48
CA LYS A 100 -7.25 -1.10 2.54
C LYS A 100 -7.43 -0.40 3.88
N VAL A 101 -6.47 -0.54 4.77
CA VAL A 101 -6.51 0.00 6.15
C VAL A 101 -5.71 1.29 6.21
#